data_AF-A0A1L8I7F6-F1
#
_entry.id   AF-A0A1L8I7F6-F1
#
_cell.length_a   1.000
_cell.length_b   1.000
_cell.length_c   1.000
_cell.angle_alpha   90.00
_cell.angle_beta   90.00
_cell.angle_gamma   90.00
#
_symmetry.space_group_name_H-M   'P 1'
#
loop_
_entity.id
_entity.type
_entity.pdbx_description
1 polymer ?
#
loop_
_entity_poly.entity_id
_entity_poly.type
_entity_poly.pdbx_seq_one_letter_code
_entity_poly.pdbx_strand_id
1 'polypeptide(L)'
;MSKSNHTKRIVVSLPYNLLKEVDGLVAQEKVNRSELIRQAMKFYIQERKKRNIRETMQRGYMEMAHINLHMAAEAFPAEEEADHTLDRLVSGV
;
A
#
# COMPACT_ATOMS: atom_id res chain seq x y z
N MET A 1 16.78 -18.60 -8.17
CA MET A 1 17.53 -17.57 -8.95
C MET A 1 18.16 -16.61 -7.97
N SER A 2 19.50 -16.64 -7.83
CA SER A 2 20.23 -15.83 -6.85
C SER A 2 20.21 -14.36 -7.30
N LYS A 3 19.51 -13.48 -6.57
CA LYS A 3 19.64 -12.03 -6.76
C LYS A 3 21.06 -11.65 -6.38
N SER A 4 21.86 -11.25 -7.36
CA SER A 4 23.23 -10.83 -7.10
C SER A 4 23.23 -9.59 -6.19
N ASN A 5 23.92 -9.69 -5.06
CA ASN A 5 23.96 -8.66 -4.01
C ASN A 5 24.96 -7.54 -4.36
N HIS A 6 24.90 -7.02 -5.58
CA HIS A 6 25.81 -5.95 -6.01
C HIS A 6 25.36 -4.62 -5.40
N THR A 7 26.18 -4.08 -4.49
CA THR A 7 25.99 -2.73 -3.98
C THR A 7 26.73 -1.74 -4.88
N LYS A 8 26.05 -0.66 -5.28
CA LYS A 8 26.67 0.45 -6.02
C LYS A 8 26.90 1.60 -5.05
N ARG A 9 28.14 2.10 -4.97
CA ARG A 9 28.45 3.30 -4.18
C ARG A 9 27.94 4.53 -4.93
N ILE A 10 27.25 5.40 -4.21
CA ILE A 10 26.82 6.72 -4.69
C ILE A 10 27.38 7.79 -3.76
N VAL A 11 27.64 8.97 -4.30
CA VAL A 11 28.00 10.17 -3.53
C VAL A 11 26.81 11.13 -3.63
N VAL A 12 26.34 11.63 -2.49
CA VAL A 12 25.22 12.56 -2.41
C VAL A 12 25.64 13.78 -1.61
N SER A 13 25.15 14.95 -2.02
CA SER A 13 25.30 16.19 -1.25
C SER A 13 24.05 16.41 -0.42
N LEU A 14 24.24 16.65 0.88
CA LEU A 14 23.15 16.90 1.82
C LEU A 14 23.39 18.26 2.51
N PRO A 15 22.32 19.01 2.82
CA PRO A 15 22.42 20.20 3.66
C PRO A 15 23.07 19.88 5.00
N TYR A 16 23.92 20.78 5.49
CA TYR A 16 24.69 20.56 6.71
C TYR A 16 23.80 20.33 7.95
N ASN A 17 22.71 21.10 8.07
CA ASN A 17 21.72 20.95 9.14
C ASN A 17 21.10 19.54 9.14
N LEU A 18 20.69 19.05 7.97
CA LEU A 18 20.12 17.71 7.84
C LEU A 18 21.14 16.63 8.21
N LEU A 19 22.41 16.79 7.78
CA LEU A 19 23.46 15.84 8.14
C LEU A 19 23.70 15.83 9.67
N LYS A 20 23.62 16.98 10.33
CA LYS A 20 23.75 17.09 11.79
C LYS A 20 22.63 16.35 12.53
N GLU A 21 21.40 16.42 12.03
CA GLU A 21 20.27 15.65 12.58
C GLU A 21 20.46 14.15 12.38
N VAL A 22 20.89 13.73 11.19
CA VAL A 22 21.25 12.34 10.86
C VAL A 22 22.32 11.81 11.81
N ASP A 23 23.32 12.62 12.14
CA ASP A 23 24.39 12.27 13.08
C ASP A 23 23.87 12.05 14.50
N GLY A 24 22.93 12.88 14.95
CA GLY A 24 22.27 12.70 16.24
C GLY A 24 21.56 11.35 16.33
N LEU A 25 20.80 10.99 15.29
CA LEU A 25 20.08 9.71 15.22
C LEU A 25 21.04 8.52 15.18
N VAL A 26 22.09 8.60 14.36
CA VAL A 26 23.16 7.59 14.28
C VAL A 26 23.80 7.33 15.65
N ALA A 27 24.09 8.40 16.40
CA ALA A 27 24.68 8.29 17.74
C ALA A 27 23.70 7.65 18.75
N GLN A 28 22.42 8.02 18.70
CA GLN A 28 21.39 7.48 19.58
C GLN A 28 21.10 6.00 19.31
N GLU A 29 20.96 5.63 18.04
CA GLU A 29 20.59 4.27 17.61
C GLU A 29 21.80 3.33 17.46
N LYS A 30 23.02 3.84 17.62
CA LYS A 30 24.29 3.10 17.44
C LYS A 30 24.42 2.43 16.07
N VAL A 31 23.87 3.05 15.03
CA VAL A 31 23.94 2.59 13.63
C VAL A 31 24.86 3.48 12.82
N ASN A 32 25.38 3.02 11.68
CA ASN A 32 26.18 3.88 10.81
C ASN A 32 25.30 4.71 9.85
N ARG A 33 25.80 5.88 9.42
CA ARG A 33 25.11 6.77 8.46
C ARG A 33 24.61 6.04 7.21
N SER A 34 25.45 5.17 6.64
CA SER A 34 25.11 4.45 5.40
C SER A 34 23.93 3.50 5.60
N GLU A 35 23.81 2.89 6.78
CA GLU A 35 22.73 2.00 7.15
C GLU A 35 21.43 2.77 7.35
N LEU A 36 21.47 3.87 8.11
CA LEU A 36 20.33 4.75 8.29
C LEU A 36 19.81 5.28 6.95
N ILE A 37 20.71 5.74 6.08
CA ILE A 37 20.35 6.22 4.73
C ILE A 37 19.72 5.09 3.89
N ARG A 38 20.27 3.87 3.92
CA ARG A 38 19.69 2.72 3.21
C ARG A 38 18.30 2.37 3.73
N GLN A 39 18.10 2.41 5.05
CA GLN A 39 16.80 2.13 5.68
C GLN A 39 15.78 3.20 5.28
N ALA A 40 16.14 4.49 5.39
CA ALA A 40 15.30 5.61 4.99
C ALA A 40 14.89 5.52 3.51
N MET A 41 15.84 5.19 2.61
CA MET A 41 15.54 4.99 1.19
C MET A 41 14.57 3.83 0.95
N LYS A 42 14.78 2.68 1.60
CA LYS A 42 13.88 1.52 1.49
C LYS A 42 12.47 1.89 1.96
N PHE A 43 12.38 2.55 3.12
CA PHE A 43 11.11 3.00 3.68
C PHE A 43 10.39 3.95 2.73
N TYR A 44 11.08 4.98 2.23
CA TYR A 44 10.52 5.94 1.29
C TYR A 44 9.95 5.27 0.03
N ILE A 45 10.71 4.34 -0.57
CA ILE A 45 10.26 3.59 -1.75
C ILE A 45 9.01 2.75 -1.43
N GLN A 46 8.98 2.06 -0.29
CA GLN A 46 7.85 1.25 0.13
C GLN A 46 6.58 2.09 0.34
N GLU A 47 6.69 3.21 1.05
CA GLU A 47 5.56 4.12 1.29
C GLU A 47 5.06 4.76 0.00
N ARG A 48 5.97 5.13 -0.92
CA ARG A 48 5.57 5.64 -2.23
C ARG A 48 4.82 4.59 -3.04
N LYS A 49 5.26 3.32 -3.02
CA LYS A 49 4.56 2.21 -3.68
C LYS A 49 3.17 1.98 -3.10
N LYS A 50 3.03 1.98 -1.77
CA LYS A 50 1.72 1.84 -1.09
C LYS A 50 0.78 2.97 -1.50
N ARG A 51 1.27 4.21 -1.53
CA ARG A 51 0.49 5.37 -1.97
C ARG A 51 0.02 5.21 -3.41
N ASN A 52 0.92 4.87 -4.33
CA ASN A 52 0.57 4.67 -5.73
C ASN A 52 -0.49 3.58 -5.92
N ILE A 53 -0.39 2.45 -5.19
CA ILE A 53 -1.40 1.40 -5.26
C ILE A 53 -2.77 1.94 -4.83
N ARG A 54 -2.85 2.67 -3.71
CA ARG A 54 -4.11 3.26 -3.25
C ARG A 54 -4.71 4.24 -4.25
N GLU A 55 -3.88 5.13 -4.82
CA GLU A 55 -4.32 6.11 -5.81
C GLU A 55 -4.83 5.43 -7.10
N THR A 56 -4.12 4.41 -7.57
CA THR A 56 -4.53 3.64 -8.75
C THR A 56 -5.82 2.86 -8.47
N MET A 57 -5.96 2.24 -7.29
CA MET A 57 -7.19 1.53 -6.90
C MET A 57 -8.38 2.49 -6.86
N GLN A 58 -8.25 3.64 -6.20
CA GLN A 58 -9.31 4.65 -6.14
C GLN A 58 -9.73 5.08 -7.54
N ARG A 59 -8.77 5.36 -8.42
CA ARG A 59 -9.05 5.73 -9.80
C ARG A 59 -9.79 4.62 -10.55
N GLY A 60 -9.32 3.38 -10.48
CA GLY A 60 -9.99 2.24 -11.12
C GLY A 60 -11.43 2.05 -10.62
N TYR A 61 -11.67 2.22 -9.32
CA TYR A 61 -13.04 2.16 -8.78
C TYR A 61 -13.93 3.29 -9.29
N MET A 62 -13.41 4.51 -9.42
CA MET A 62 -14.16 5.62 -9.99
C MET A 62 -14.45 5.42 -11.48
N GLU A 63 -13.47 4.93 -12.24
CA GLU A 63 -13.62 4.62 -13.67
C GLU A 63 -14.68 3.53 -13.91
N MET A 64 -14.72 2.51 -13.04
CA MET A 64 -15.67 1.39 -13.13
C MET A 64 -16.99 1.64 -12.39
N ALA A 65 -17.18 2.80 -11.76
CA ALA A 65 -18.31 3.04 -10.85
C ALA A 65 -19.67 2.75 -11.49
N HIS A 66 -19.86 3.16 -12.75
CA HIS A 66 -21.11 2.93 -13.47
C HIS A 66 -21.36 1.44 -13.75
N ILE A 67 -20.33 0.71 -14.21
CA ILE A 67 -20.45 -0.72 -14.52
C ILE A 67 -20.70 -1.51 -13.23
N ASN A 68 -19.94 -1.23 -12.18
CA ASN A 68 -20.09 -1.88 -10.88
C ASN A 68 -21.49 -1.64 -10.29
N LEU A 69 -22.01 -0.41 -10.39
CA LEU A 69 -23.36 -0.08 -9.93
C LEU A 69 -24.42 -0.82 -10.73
N HIS A 70 -24.28 -0.89 -12.06
CA HIS A 70 -25.22 -1.58 -12.91
C HIS A 70 -25.27 -3.08 -12.61
N MET A 71 -24.10 -3.73 -12.51
CA MET A 71 -24.01 -5.15 -12.14
C MET A 71 -24.60 -5.43 -10.75
N ALA A 72 -24.37 -4.55 -9.78
CA ALA A 72 -24.94 -4.69 -8.44
C ALA A 72 -26.48 -4.59 -8.48
N ALA A 73 -27.02 -3.65 -9.24
CA ALA A 73 -28.47 -3.49 -9.40
C ALA A 73 -29.11 -4.68 -10.13
N GLU A 74 -28.42 -5.26 -11.12
CA GLU A 74 -28.88 -6.45 -11.84
C GLU A 74 -28.89 -7.70 -10.95
N ALA A 75 -27.89 -7.85 -10.06
CA ALA A 75 -27.79 -8.99 -9.15
C ALA A 75 -28.76 -8.91 -7.95
N PHE A 76 -29.17 -7.70 -7.56
CA PHE A 76 -29.94 -7.45 -6.34
C PHE A 76 -31.23 -8.31 -6.20
N PRO A 77 -32.09 -8.47 -7.22
CA PRO A 77 -33.30 -9.28 -7.08
C PRO A 77 -33.02 -10.76 -6.79
N ALA A 78 -31.94 -11.30 -7.36
CA ALA A 78 -31.54 -12.68 -7.14
C ALA A 78 -31.00 -12.89 -5.72
N GLU A 79 -30.29 -11.90 -5.17
CA GLU A 79 -29.86 -11.89 -3.77
C GLU A 79 -31.07 -11.86 -2.83
N GLU A 80 -32.07 -11.01 -3.10
CA GLU A 80 -33.29 -10.92 -2.30
C GLU A 80 -34.09 -12.23 -2.33
N GLU A 81 -34.27 -12.84 -3.50
CA GLU A 81 -34.97 -14.14 -3.62
C GLU A 81 -34.25 -15.25 -2.85
N ALA A 82 -32.92 -15.25 -2.87
CA ALA A 82 -32.12 -16.22 -2.13
C ALA A 82 -32.30 -16.05 -0.60
N ASP A 83 -32.29 -14.81 -0.11
CA ASP A 83 -32.53 -14.50 1.31
C ASP A 83 -33.94 -14.92 1.75
N HIS A 84 -34.98 -14.59 0.98
CA HIS A 84 -36.36 -15.02 1.25
C HIS A 84 -36.48 -16.54 1.26
N THR A 85 -35.81 -17.23 0.34
CA THR A 85 -35.82 -18.68 0.27
C THR A 85 -35.18 -19.29 1.52
N LEU A 86 -34.07 -18.73 2.00
CA LEU A 86 -33.41 -19.16 3.22
C LEU A 86 -34.33 -18.97 4.44
N ASP A 87 -34.93 -17.79 4.60
CA ASP A 87 -35.82 -17.49 5.72
C ASP A 87 -37.01 -18.46 5.79
N ARG A 88 -37.59 -18.80 4.64
CA ARG A 88 -38.69 -19.78 4.54
C ARG A 88 -38.25 -21.19 4.94
N LEU A 89 -37.05 -21.60 4.55
CA LEU A 89 -36.52 -22.93 4.91
C LEU A 89 -36.25 -23.08 6.41
N VAL A 90 -35.85 -22.00 7.10
CA VAL A 90 -35.46 -22.06 8.52
C VAL A 90 -36.64 -21.76 9.46
N SER A 91 -37.64 -21.00 9.01
CA SER A 91 -38.84 -20.68 9.81
C SER A 91 -39.88 -21.80 9.84
N GLY A 92 -39.77 -22.79 8.96
CA GLY A 92 -40.67 -23.97 8.94
C GLY A 92 -42.07 -23.69 8.41
N VAL A 93 -42.30 -22.51 7.80
CA VAL A 93 -43.50 -22.14 7.02
C VAL A 93 -43.09 -21.64 5.66
#